data_AF-A0AAV3QHD3-F1
#
_entry.id   AF-A0AAV3QHD3-F1
#
_cell.length_a   1.000
_cell.length_b   1.000
_cell.length_c   1.000
_cell.angle_alpha   90.00
_cell.angle_beta   90.00
_cell.angle_gamma   90.00
#
_symmetry.space_group_name_H-M   'P 1'
#
loop_
_entity.id
_entity.type
_entity.pdbx_description
1 polymer ?
#
loop_
_entity_poly.entity_id
_entity_poly.type
_entity_poly.pdbx_seq_one_letter_code
_entity_poly.pdbx_strand_id
1 'polypeptide(L)'
;MWNIAVDDQCIFCHSRESRDHVFFECSFSTTVLKKLLVYLKEYHAPQSWCMEVEWIMAKGMGKSFSSRLRRLCFIVAIYHIWLVRNAAIF
;
A
#
# COMPACT_ATOMS: atom_id res chain seq x y z
N MET A 1 25.33 17.61 10.75
CA MET A 1 24.13 17.36 9.92
C MET A 1 24.42 16.13 9.08
N TRP A 2 23.77 15.00 9.36
CA TRP A 2 23.91 13.81 8.52
C TRP A 2 23.03 14.00 7.28
N ASN A 3 23.67 14.38 6.18
CA ASN A 3 23.03 14.50 4.88
C ASN A 3 22.93 13.08 4.30
N ILE A 4 21.95 12.30 4.78
CA ILE A 4 21.58 11.06 4.11
C ILE A 4 20.92 11.52 2.82
N ALA A 5 21.66 11.46 1.72
CA ALA A 5 21.09 11.58 0.39
C ALA A 5 20.19 10.35 0.19
N VAL A 6 18.96 10.43 0.67
CA VAL A 6 17.91 9.50 0.29
C VAL A 6 17.66 9.80 -1.16
N ASP A 7 17.94 8.84 -2.03
CA ASP A 7 17.58 8.91 -3.44
C ASP A 7 16.10 9.35 -3.50
N ASP A 8 15.82 10.43 -4.25
CA ASP A 8 14.46 10.96 -4.34
C ASP A 8 13.58 10.09 -5.24
N GLN A 9 14.08 8.92 -5.67
CA GLN A 9 13.42 7.97 -6.53
C GLN A 9 12.97 6.70 -5.80
N CYS A 10 11.76 6.29 -6.13
CA CYS A 10 11.15 5.04 -5.68
C CYS A 10 11.93 3.85 -6.25
N ILE A 11 12.42 2.98 -5.37
CA ILE A 11 13.17 1.76 -5.75
C ILE A 11 12.41 0.82 -6.69
N PHE A 12 11.07 0.88 -6.68
CA PHE A 12 10.22 -0.02 -7.47
C PHE A 12 9.98 0.45 -8.90
N CYS A 13 10.00 1.76 -9.17
CA CYS A 13 9.65 2.29 -10.50
C CYS A 13 10.41 3.56 -10.92
N HIS A 14 11.43 3.97 -10.16
CA HIS A 14 12.34 5.09 -10.45
C HIS A 14 11.65 6.46 -10.63
N SER A 15 10.42 6.61 -10.16
CA SER A 15 9.69 7.89 -10.11
C SER A 15 9.92 8.58 -8.77
N ARG A 16 9.60 9.87 -8.65
CA ARG A 16 9.76 10.61 -7.38
C ARG A 16 9.09 9.87 -6.22
N GLU A 17 9.86 9.58 -5.18
CA GLU A 17 9.38 8.89 -4.00
C GLU A 17 8.57 9.82 -3.10
N SER A 18 7.41 9.35 -2.71
CA SER A 18 6.60 9.89 -1.63
C SER A 18 5.88 8.72 -0.97
N ARG A 19 5.34 8.93 0.24
CA ARG A 19 4.52 7.90 0.90
C ARG A 19 3.37 7.43 0.00
N ASP A 20 2.64 8.38 -0.55
CA ASP A 20 1.45 8.10 -1.36
C ASP A 20 1.85 7.40 -2.66
N HIS A 21 3.00 7.77 -3.23
CA HIS A 21 3.57 7.07 -4.36
C HIS A 21 3.94 5.62 -4.02
N VAL A 22 4.77 5.38 -3.01
CA VAL A 22 5.25 4.04 -2.64
C VAL A 22 4.10 3.08 -2.37
N PHE A 23 3.02 3.53 -1.73
CA PHE A 23 1.93 2.63 -1.36
C PHE A 23 0.82 2.54 -2.41
N PHE A 24 0.51 3.61 -3.16
CA PHE A 24 -0.71 3.66 -3.96
C PHE A 24 -0.54 4.07 -5.41
N GLU A 25 0.45 4.87 -5.76
CA GLU A 25 0.64 5.35 -7.15
C GLU A 25 1.75 4.60 -7.89
N CYS A 26 2.65 3.94 -7.16
CA CYS A 26 3.72 3.14 -7.72
C CYS A 26 3.13 1.94 -8.47
N SER A 27 3.53 1.76 -9.72
CA SER A 27 3.04 0.68 -10.60
C SER A 27 3.18 -0.72 -9.96
N PHE A 28 4.27 -0.96 -9.23
CA PHE A 28 4.47 -2.20 -8.47
C PHE A 28 3.41 -2.37 -7.36
N SER A 29 3.31 -1.39 -6.46
CA SER A 29 2.40 -1.44 -5.32
C SER A 29 0.93 -1.47 -5.74
N THR A 30 0.55 -0.66 -6.74
CA THR A 30 -0.80 -0.70 -7.33
C THR A 30 -1.11 -2.09 -7.90
N THR A 31 -0.14 -2.77 -8.51
CA THR A 31 -0.32 -4.14 -9.02
C THR A 31 -0.56 -5.14 -7.89
N VAL A 32 0.20 -5.03 -6.79
CA VAL A 32 0.01 -5.85 -5.58
C VAL A 32 -1.38 -5.65 -4.99
N LEU A 33 -1.80 -4.40 -4.80
CA LEU A 33 -3.10 -4.05 -4.22
C LEU A 33 -4.27 -4.47 -5.12
N LYS A 34 -4.17 -4.29 -6.44
CA LYS A 34 -5.19 -4.78 -7.38
C LYS A 34 -5.36 -6.30 -7.32
N LYS A 35 -4.25 -7.05 -7.28
CA LYS A 35 -4.30 -8.52 -7.11
C LYS A 35 -4.96 -8.88 -5.78
N LEU A 36 -4.63 -8.18 -4.70
CA LEU A 36 -5.25 -8.40 -3.40
C LEU A 36 -6.77 -8.17 -3.44
N LEU A 37 -7.23 -7.08 -4.05
CA LEU A 37 -8.65 -6.77 -4.21
C LEU A 37 -9.39 -7.87 -5.00
N VAL A 38 -8.79 -8.39 -6.07
CA VAL A 38 -9.33 -9.53 -6.83
C VAL A 38 -9.45 -10.77 -5.95
N TYR A 39 -8.43 -11.11 -5.15
CA TYR A 39 -8.49 -12.23 -4.22
C TYR A 39 -9.57 -12.06 -3.15
N LEU A 40 -9.79 -10.82 -2.69
CA LEU A 40 -10.82 -10.47 -1.72
C LEU A 40 -12.22 -10.34 -2.35
N LYS A 41 -12.35 -10.49 -3.67
CA LYS A 41 -13.59 -10.29 -4.44
C LYS A 41 -14.20 -8.90 -4.24
N GLU A 42 -13.34 -7.90 -4.10
CA GLU A 42 -13.73 -6.50 -3.92
C GLU A 42 -13.69 -5.76 -5.26
N TYR A 43 -14.79 -5.11 -5.61
CA TYR A 43 -14.86 -4.22 -6.77
C TYR A 43 -14.49 -2.80 -6.32
N HIS A 44 -13.20 -2.56 -6.16
CA HIS A 44 -12.63 -1.28 -5.75
C HIS A 44 -11.41 -0.97 -6.62
N ALA A 45 -11.19 0.32 -6.90
CA ALA A 45 -9.99 0.79 -7.58
C ALA A 45 -9.13 1.50 -6.54
N PRO A 46 -7.86 1.09 -6.32
CA PRO A 46 -6.99 1.78 -5.38
C PRO A 46 -6.89 3.27 -5.70
N GLN A 47 -7.08 4.11 -4.68
CA GLN A 47 -7.00 5.57 -4.78
C GLN A 47 -5.84 6.12 -3.93
N SER A 48 -5.81 7.44 -3.69
CA SER A 48 -4.83 8.08 -2.83
C SER A 48 -4.83 7.50 -1.41
N TRP A 49 -3.75 7.73 -0.67
CA TRP A 49 -3.58 7.17 0.68
C TRP A 49 -4.77 7.45 1.60
N CYS A 50 -5.24 8.70 1.64
CA CYS A 50 -6.35 9.06 2.51
C CYS A 50 -7.64 8.33 2.12
N MET A 51 -7.96 8.24 0.83
CA MET A 51 -9.18 7.59 0.35
C MET A 51 -9.15 6.08 0.59
N GLU A 52 -8.00 5.44 0.38
CA GLU A 52 -7.88 4.00 0.63
C GLU A 52 -7.96 3.69 2.13
N VAL A 53 -7.32 4.48 2.98
CA VAL A 53 -7.40 4.32 4.44
C VAL A 53 -8.85 4.51 4.91
N GLU A 54 -9.54 5.55 4.45
CA GLU A 54 -10.94 5.78 4.76
C GLU A 54 -11.83 4.63 4.28
N TRP A 55 -11.61 4.10 3.08
CA TRP A 55 -12.34 2.96 2.54
C TRP A 55 -12.12 1.69 3.38
N ILE A 56 -10.86 1.39 3.73
CA ILE A 56 -10.51 0.25 4.60
C ILE A 56 -11.15 0.42 5.97
N MET A 57 -11.14 1.63 6.54
CA MET A 57 -11.78 1.89 7.83
C MET A 57 -13.29 1.72 7.74
N ALA A 58 -13.95 2.33 6.74
CA ALA A 58 -15.39 2.25 6.54
C ALA A 58 -15.89 0.81 6.31
N LYS A 59 -15.19 0.02 5.49
CA LYS A 59 -15.53 -1.40 5.22
C LYS A 59 -15.06 -2.34 6.32
N GLY A 60 -14.00 -1.97 7.05
CA GLY A 60 -13.41 -2.71 8.15
C GLY A 60 -14.20 -2.62 9.46
N MET A 61 -15.11 -1.64 9.60
CA MET A 61 -15.99 -1.51 10.77
C MET A 61 -17.10 -2.56 10.87
N GLY A 62 -17.29 -3.41 9.85
CA GLY A 62 -18.18 -4.57 9.96
C GLY A 62 -17.65 -5.61 10.96
N LYS A 63 -18.52 -6.29 11.70
CA LYS A 63 -18.13 -7.41 12.60
C LYS A 63 -17.93 -8.76 11.88
N SER A 64 -18.15 -8.80 10.56
CA SER A 64 -18.06 -10.04 9.80
C SER A 64 -16.62 -10.58 9.75
N PHE A 65 -16.48 -11.87 9.46
CA PHE A 65 -15.16 -12.45 9.21
C PHE A 65 -14.51 -11.79 7.98
N SER A 66 -15.30 -11.54 6.94
CA SER A 66 -14.82 -10.93 5.69
C SER A 66 -14.32 -9.50 5.86
N SER A 67 -14.93 -8.66 6.71
CA SER A 67 -14.40 -7.30 6.99
C SER A 67 -13.05 -7.35 7.72
N ARG A 68 -12.91 -8.25 8.70
CA ARG A 68 -11.65 -8.46 9.43
C ARG A 68 -10.55 -8.98 8.52
N LEU A 69 -10.86 -9.97 7.67
CA LEU A 69 -9.92 -10.52 6.71
C LEU A 69 -9.42 -9.46 5.73
N ARG A 70 -10.31 -8.65 5.17
CA ARG A 70 -9.95 -7.53 4.26
C ARG A 70 -8.99 -6.57 4.93
N ARG A 71 -9.32 -6.09 6.14
CA ARG A 71 -8.45 -5.19 6.90
C ARG A 71 -7.07 -5.81 7.17
N LEU A 72 -7.01 -7.08 7.59
CA LEU A 72 -5.75 -7.78 7.82
C LEU A 72 -4.91 -7.88 6.55
N CYS A 73 -5.51 -8.32 5.44
CA CYS A 73 -4.82 -8.43 4.16
C CYS A 73 -4.24 -7.10 3.69
N PHE A 74 -4.97 -5.99 3.85
CA PHE A 74 -4.47 -4.65 3.50
C PHE A 74 -3.31 -4.22 4.38
N ILE A 75 -3.42 -4.39 5.70
CA ILE A 75 -2.33 -4.07 6.65
C ILE A 75 -1.08 -4.87 6.30
N VAL A 76 -1.23 -6.18 6.07
CA VAL A 76 -0.13 -7.08 5.71
C VAL A 76 0.50 -6.66 4.39
N ALA A 77 -0.29 -6.32 3.36
CA ALA A 77 0.25 -5.88 2.08
C ALA A 77 1.06 -4.57 2.19
N ILE A 78 0.52 -3.56 2.89
CA ILE A 78 1.24 -2.29 3.13
C ILE A 78 2.53 -2.54 3.91
N TYR A 79 2.46 -3.37 4.96
CA TYR A 79 3.63 -3.73 5.77
C TYR A 79 4.71 -4.41 4.92
N HIS A 80 4.35 -5.36 4.06
CA HIS A 80 5.32 -6.02 3.20
C HIS A 80 5.91 -5.10 2.13
N ILE A 81 5.12 -4.19 1.55
CA ILE A 81 5.65 -3.17 0.61
C ILE A 81 6.71 -2.32 1.32
N TRP A 82 6.40 -1.83 2.52
CA TRP A 82 7.33 -1.05 3.33
C TRP A 82 8.59 -1.86 3.70
N LEU A 83 8.43 -3.13 4.09
CA LEU A 83 9.52 -4.01 4.45
C LEU A 83 10.48 -4.22 3.28
N VAL A 84 9.95 -4.53 2.09
CA VAL A 84 10.75 -4.74 0.87
C VAL A 84 11.48 -3.46 0.47
N ARG A 85 10.79 -2.31 0.50
CA ARG A 85 11.41 -1.01 0.21
C ARG A 85 12.57 -0.72 1.16
N ASN A 86 12.37 -0.94 2.46
CA ASN A 86 13.40 -0.64 3.45
C ASN A 86 14.58 -1.60 3.39
N ALA A 87 14.35 -2.90 3.15
CA ALA A 87 15.43 -3.88 2.99
C ALA A 87 16.30 -3.60 1.74
N ALA A 88 15.77 -2.85 0.76
CA ALA A 88 16.53 -2.45 -0.42
C ALA A 88 17.34 -1.15 -0.21
N ILE A 89 17.01 -0.35 0.81
CA ILE A 89 17.59 0.99 1.04
C ILE A 89 18.51 1.03 2.27
N PHE A 90 18.24 0.19 3.28
CA PHE A 90 18.97 0.13 4.55
C PHE A 90 19.57 -1.26 4.77
#